data_AF-A0A3E1YE01-F1
#
_entry.id   AF-A0A3E1YE01-F1
#
_cell.length_a   1.000
_cell.length_b   1.000
_cell.length_c   1.000
_cell.angle_alpha   90.00
_cell.angle_beta   90.00
_cell.angle_gamma   90.00
#
_symmetry.space_group_name_H-M   'P 1'
#
loop_
_entity.id
_entity.type
_entity.pdbx_description
1 polymer ?
#
loop_
_entity_poly.entity_id
_entity_poly.type
_entity_poly.pdbx_seq_one_letter_code
_entity_poly.pdbx_strand_id
1 'polypeptide(L)'
;MKHIINKLSFLLLSIILVAGACNKDDHHFGDMTAPSKPVLNIAVTGKDDAHPDGDGSGAVNISVQSQNGINYKIDFGDGEAPKTSTNSSIHYQYKHTGTKKFTITVMVYGKGGVSSTNSSEISVFRAFEPNPELVTMLTNNSSKKWRVDKDAPGHLGVSDASTFTPAWWAAGPNEKDGLGIYDDVYTFTAQGNVFEHTTNNDIFGKKEYLTDFDPSLSGTGDFTLTGPKAANYTTTFSYDGSATEEFIIFSGKGHLGMYLGAHKFQVLERSATHMSLRCLQDPGAWYVKIVAID
;
A
#
# COMPACT_ATOMS: atom_id res chain seq x y z
N MET A 1 -20.83 28.58 88.80
CA MET A 1 -20.43 27.68 87.69
C MET A 1 -21.20 27.94 86.38
N LYS A 2 -22.54 28.10 86.37
CA LYS A 2 -23.32 28.40 85.15
C LYS A 2 -22.86 29.65 84.34
N HIS A 3 -22.45 30.73 85.00
CA HIS A 3 -22.01 31.96 84.30
C HIS A 3 -20.63 31.86 83.62
N ILE A 4 -19.78 30.91 84.03
CA ILE A 4 -18.46 30.69 83.41
C ILE A 4 -18.60 29.82 82.16
N ILE A 5 -19.52 28.84 82.19
CA ILE A 5 -19.83 27.97 81.04
C ILE A 5 -20.45 28.78 79.89
N ASN A 6 -21.32 29.76 80.17
CA ASN A 6 -21.89 30.62 79.12
C ASN A 6 -20.86 31.56 78.46
N LYS A 7 -19.87 32.06 79.20
CA LYS A 7 -18.80 32.89 78.63
C LYS A 7 -17.82 32.07 77.80
N LEU A 8 -17.51 30.85 78.23
CA LEU A 8 -16.66 29.92 77.49
C LEU A 8 -17.34 29.42 76.21
N SER A 9 -18.66 29.19 76.23
CA SER A 9 -19.44 28.82 75.05
C SER A 9 -19.51 29.94 74.01
N PHE A 10 -19.58 31.21 74.43
CA PHE A 10 -19.54 32.36 73.50
C PHE A 10 -18.14 32.55 72.89
N LEU A 11 -17.08 32.30 73.67
CA LEU A 11 -15.70 32.36 73.18
C LEU A 11 -15.40 31.22 72.18
N LEU A 12 -15.86 29.99 72.47
CA LEU A 12 -15.69 28.85 71.57
C LEU A 12 -16.45 29.03 70.24
N LEU A 13 -17.66 29.60 70.29
CA LEU A 13 -18.45 29.88 69.09
C LEU A 13 -17.80 30.98 68.23
N SER A 14 -17.17 31.99 68.85
CA SER A 14 -16.43 33.04 68.14
C SER A 14 -15.16 32.52 67.45
N ILE A 15 -14.48 31.51 68.01
CA ILE A 15 -13.30 30.88 67.42
C ILE A 15 -13.67 29.99 66.22
N ILE A 16 -14.83 29.32 66.27
CA ILE A 16 -15.34 28.48 65.17
C ILE A 16 -15.78 29.34 63.96
N LEU A 17 -16.32 30.54 64.18
CA LEU A 17 -16.68 31.46 63.09
C LEU A 17 -15.46 32.05 62.35
N VAL A 18 -14.30 32.19 63.01
CA VAL A 18 -13.07 32.72 62.39
C VAL A 18 -12.29 31.63 61.65
N ALA A 19 -12.37 30.37 62.09
CA ALA A 19 -11.74 29.22 61.41
C ALA A 19 -12.46 28.79 60.12
N GLY A 20 -13.68 29.27 59.87
CA GLY A 20 -14.44 29.06 58.63
C GLY A 20 -14.08 30.00 57.48
N ALA A 21 -13.25 31.02 57.72
CA ALA A 21 -12.72 31.90 56.70
C ALA A 21 -11.58 31.21 55.93
N CYS A 22 -11.91 30.12 55.26
CA CYS A 22 -11.07 29.58 54.21
C CYS A 22 -11.13 30.61 53.07
N ASN A 23 -10.13 31.48 52.96
CA ASN A 23 -9.93 32.24 51.73
C ASN A 23 -9.81 31.20 50.60
N LYS A 24 -10.87 31.05 49.81
CA LYS A 24 -10.76 30.36 48.54
C LYS A 24 -9.93 31.30 47.69
N ASP A 25 -8.69 30.91 47.40
CA ASP A 25 -7.89 31.59 46.41
C ASP A 25 -8.65 31.49 45.09
N ASP A 26 -9.32 32.57 44.69
CA ASP A 26 -10.01 32.69 43.42
C ASP A 26 -8.96 32.77 42.31
N HIS A 27 -8.53 31.60 41.84
CA HIS A 27 -7.63 31.48 40.71
C HIS A 27 -8.40 31.81 39.42
N HIS A 28 -8.30 33.06 38.97
CA HIS A 28 -8.77 33.46 37.65
C HIS A 28 -7.67 33.28 36.60
N PHE A 29 -8.00 32.65 35.47
CA PHE A 29 -7.06 32.39 34.38
C PHE A 29 -6.65 33.63 33.55
N GLY A 30 -7.04 34.83 34.00
CA GLY A 30 -7.03 36.07 33.21
C GLY A 30 -7.92 35.94 31.98
N ASP A 31 -7.81 36.87 31.03
CA ASP A 31 -8.58 36.80 29.78
C ASP A 31 -8.22 35.54 28.99
N MET A 32 -9.24 34.74 28.66
CA MET A 32 -9.14 33.53 27.86
C MET A 32 -9.54 33.86 26.42
N THR A 33 -8.56 34.27 25.60
CA THR A 33 -8.77 34.47 24.17
C THR A 33 -8.59 33.14 23.44
N ALA A 34 -9.66 32.65 22.81
CA ALA A 34 -9.59 31.47 21.97
C ALA A 34 -8.65 31.73 20.77
N PRO A 35 -7.93 30.71 20.28
CA PRO A 35 -7.17 30.84 19.05
C PRO A 35 -8.09 31.21 17.88
N SER A 36 -7.60 31.99 16.92
CA SER A 36 -8.36 32.28 15.71
C SER A 36 -8.66 30.98 14.95
N LYS A 37 -9.69 30.98 14.08
CA LYS A 37 -9.96 29.84 13.21
C LYS A 37 -8.67 29.45 12.46
N PRO A 38 -8.18 28.20 12.56
CA PRO A 38 -6.91 27.82 11.95
C PRO A 38 -6.99 27.86 10.43
N VAL A 39 -6.04 28.52 9.78
CA VAL A 39 -5.82 28.40 8.34
C VAL A 39 -4.89 27.22 8.11
N LEU A 40 -5.40 26.20 7.44
CA LEU A 40 -4.70 24.94 7.18
C LEU A 40 -4.18 24.96 5.74
N ASN A 41 -2.87 25.09 5.58
CA ASN A 41 -2.21 24.99 4.28
C ASN A 41 -1.62 23.59 4.15
N ILE A 42 -2.00 22.86 3.09
CA ILE A 42 -1.55 21.50 2.84
C ILE A 42 -0.91 21.46 1.46
N ALA A 43 0.37 21.10 1.41
CA ALA A 43 1.09 20.83 0.18
C ALA A 43 1.30 19.32 0.05
N VAL A 44 0.64 18.69 -0.93
CA VAL A 44 0.92 17.30 -1.32
C VAL A 44 2.21 17.30 -2.13
N THR A 45 3.17 16.48 -1.73
CA THR A 45 4.49 16.42 -2.37
C THR A 45 4.35 15.98 -3.83
N GLY A 46 5.01 16.71 -4.73
CA GLY A 46 5.01 16.42 -6.16
C GLY A 46 3.69 16.68 -6.89
N LYS A 47 2.74 17.40 -6.27
CA LYS A 47 1.49 17.76 -6.92
C LYS A 47 1.69 18.83 -8.00
N ASP A 48 1.25 18.54 -9.21
CA ASP A 48 1.20 19.46 -10.36
C ASP A 48 0.04 19.08 -11.30
N ASP A 49 -0.04 19.69 -12.49
CA ASP A 49 -1.11 19.45 -13.46
C ASP A 49 -1.10 18.02 -14.05
N ALA A 50 0.07 17.37 -14.10
CA ALA A 50 0.21 16.00 -14.57
C ALA A 50 -0.02 14.97 -13.44
N HIS A 51 0.25 15.36 -12.19
CA HIS A 51 0.15 14.55 -10.98
C HIS A 51 -0.76 15.23 -9.94
N PRO A 52 -2.09 15.29 -10.18
CA PRO A 52 -3.00 16.06 -9.33
C PRO A 52 -3.09 15.59 -7.87
N ASP A 53 -2.66 14.35 -7.62
CA ASP A 53 -2.68 13.68 -6.31
C ASP A 53 -1.27 13.45 -5.73
N GLY A 54 -0.21 13.98 -6.36
CA GLY A 54 1.19 13.87 -5.92
C GLY A 54 2.05 12.87 -6.69
N ASP A 55 3.35 12.84 -6.38
CA ASP A 55 4.38 12.03 -7.07
C ASP A 55 4.42 10.55 -6.67
N GLY A 56 3.51 10.10 -5.79
CA GLY A 56 3.50 8.73 -5.27
C GLY A 56 4.32 8.53 -4.00
N SER A 57 4.99 9.56 -3.46
CA SER A 57 5.63 9.46 -2.13
C SER A 57 4.63 9.26 -0.98
N GLY A 58 3.37 9.67 -1.18
CA GLY A 58 2.36 9.75 -0.13
C GLY A 58 2.64 10.83 0.91
N ALA A 59 3.57 11.75 0.64
CA ALA A 59 4.00 12.76 1.60
C ALA A 59 3.19 14.07 1.48
N VAL A 60 2.95 14.72 2.62
CA VAL A 60 2.33 16.04 2.73
C VAL A 60 3.11 16.92 3.70
N ASN A 61 3.17 18.21 3.38
CA ASN A 61 3.68 19.25 4.26
C ASN A 61 2.52 20.15 4.70
N ILE A 62 2.34 20.28 6.00
CA ILE A 62 1.27 21.06 6.60
C ILE A 62 1.85 22.32 7.24
N SER A 63 1.20 23.46 7.03
CA SER A 63 1.46 24.71 7.76
C SER A 63 0.15 25.28 8.30
N VAL A 64 0.11 25.52 9.61
CA VAL A 64 -1.07 26.00 10.33
C VAL A 64 -0.85 27.43 10.80
N GLN A 65 -1.74 28.35 10.42
CA GLN A 65 -1.73 29.72 10.93
C GLN A 65 -2.95 29.95 11.82
N SER A 66 -2.71 30.40 13.06
CA SER A 66 -3.77 30.75 14.01
C SER A 66 -3.20 31.74 15.04
N GLN A 67 -3.86 32.88 15.24
CA GLN A 67 -3.51 33.83 16.29
C GLN A 67 -3.85 33.23 17.65
N ASN A 68 -3.05 33.51 18.67
CA ASN A 68 -3.18 32.97 20.04
C ASN A 68 -3.09 31.42 20.14
N GLY A 69 -2.61 30.75 19.09
CA GLY A 69 -2.30 29.33 19.10
C GLY A 69 -0.94 29.02 19.75
N ILE A 70 -0.89 27.98 20.56
CA ILE A 70 0.31 27.52 21.30
C ILE A 70 0.65 26.08 20.92
N ASN A 71 -0.36 25.21 20.87
CA ASN A 71 -0.19 23.79 20.54
C ASN A 71 -1.13 23.40 19.40
N TYR A 72 -0.69 22.44 18.59
CA TYR A 72 -1.39 21.93 17.42
C TYR A 72 -1.61 20.43 17.61
N LYS A 73 -2.83 19.96 17.42
CA LYS A 73 -3.17 18.54 17.28
C LYS A 73 -3.73 18.33 15.87
N ILE A 74 -3.13 17.43 15.11
CA ILE A 74 -3.51 17.17 13.71
C ILE A 74 -3.88 15.70 13.58
N ASP A 75 -5.13 15.47 13.20
CA ASP A 75 -5.64 14.19 12.73
C ASP A 75 -5.54 14.18 11.20
N PHE A 76 -4.90 13.15 10.64
CA PHE A 76 -4.69 13.01 9.19
C PHE A 76 -5.82 12.25 8.50
N GLY A 77 -6.80 11.73 9.24
CA GLY A 77 -7.97 11.06 8.68
C GLY A 77 -7.69 9.67 8.10
N ASP A 78 -6.51 9.11 8.32
CA ASP A 78 -6.13 7.75 7.92
C ASP A 78 -6.36 6.70 9.03
N GLY A 79 -6.88 7.12 10.18
CA GLY A 79 -7.13 6.27 11.34
C GLY A 79 -5.92 6.10 12.27
N GLU A 80 -4.76 6.67 11.94
CA GLU A 80 -3.61 6.72 12.83
C GLU A 80 -3.81 7.74 13.95
N ALA A 81 -3.05 7.61 15.04
CA ALA A 81 -3.16 8.53 16.17
C ALA A 81 -2.80 9.98 15.76
N PRO A 82 -3.59 11.00 16.16
CA PRO A 82 -3.29 12.39 15.84
C PRO A 82 -1.91 12.84 16.35
N LYS A 83 -1.18 13.60 15.54
CA LYS A 83 0.12 14.19 15.95
C LYS A 83 -0.09 15.47 16.75
N THR A 84 0.67 15.62 17.83
CA THR A 84 0.72 16.87 18.61
C THR A 84 2.06 17.56 18.43
N SER A 85 2.06 18.88 18.31
CA SER A 85 3.26 19.68 18.07
C SER A 85 3.12 21.10 18.62
N THR A 86 4.24 21.70 19.03
CA THR A 86 4.35 23.16 19.24
C THR A 86 4.77 23.90 17.96
N ASN A 87 5.26 23.16 16.96
CA ASN A 87 5.57 23.70 15.64
C ASN A 87 4.30 23.74 14.80
N SER A 88 4.08 24.88 14.12
CA SER A 88 2.99 25.07 13.17
C SER A 88 3.22 24.37 11.83
N SER A 89 4.43 23.86 11.57
CA SER A 89 4.78 23.10 10.38
C SER A 89 5.01 21.63 10.73
N ILE A 90 4.34 20.72 10.01
CA ILE A 90 4.40 19.28 10.23
C ILE A 90 4.55 18.55 8.89
N HIS A 91 5.53 17.65 8.83
CA HIS A 91 5.66 16.68 7.76
C HIS A 91 4.92 15.37 8.12
N TYR A 92 4.20 14.81 7.15
CA TYR A 92 3.49 13.55 7.30
C TYR A 92 3.58 12.72 6.03
N GLN A 93 3.70 11.40 6.20
CA GLN A 93 3.72 10.46 5.09
C GLN A 93 2.65 9.41 5.35
N TYR A 94 1.67 9.34 4.46
CA TYR A 94 0.64 8.32 4.53
C TYR A 94 1.22 6.94 4.19
N LYS A 95 0.60 5.88 4.71
CA LYS A 95 1.04 4.48 4.51
C LYS A 95 0.15 3.67 3.56
N HIS A 96 -0.90 4.27 3.01
CA HIS A 96 -1.77 3.56 2.06
C HIS A 96 -1.05 3.30 0.74
N THR A 97 -1.68 2.52 -0.13
CA THR A 97 -1.26 2.33 -1.52
C THR A 97 -2.38 2.84 -2.43
N GLY A 98 -2.00 3.41 -3.57
CA GLY A 98 -2.91 4.02 -4.53
C GLY A 98 -3.34 5.43 -4.12
N THR A 99 -4.39 5.94 -4.78
CA THR A 99 -4.99 7.24 -4.45
C THR A 99 -6.09 7.06 -3.41
N LYS A 100 -6.02 7.82 -2.32
CA LYS A 100 -7.08 7.89 -1.31
C LYS A 100 -7.38 9.34 -0.94
N LYS A 101 -8.63 9.58 -0.57
CA LYS A 101 -9.09 10.85 0.00
C LYS A 101 -8.99 10.82 1.51
N PHE A 102 -8.52 11.92 2.09
CA PHE A 102 -8.37 12.10 3.52
C PHE A 102 -8.96 13.43 3.95
N THR A 103 -9.61 13.45 5.11
CA THR A 103 -10.01 14.70 5.78
C THR A 103 -9.02 14.97 6.90
N ILE A 104 -8.16 15.98 6.71
CA ILE A 104 -7.23 16.42 7.74
C ILE A 104 -7.95 17.40 8.66
N THR A 105 -7.91 17.15 9.97
CA THR A 105 -8.48 18.02 11.00
C THR A 105 -7.37 18.57 11.88
N VAL A 106 -7.28 19.89 11.97
CA VAL A 106 -6.38 20.58 12.89
C VAL A 106 -7.15 21.20 14.04
N MET A 107 -6.71 20.93 15.26
CA MET A 107 -7.14 21.59 16.48
C MET A 107 -5.98 22.41 17.05
N VAL A 108 -6.20 23.71 17.24
CA VAL A 108 -5.22 24.63 17.80
C VAL A 108 -5.66 25.00 19.21
N TYR A 109 -4.77 24.85 20.18
CA TYR A 109 -5.00 25.17 21.57
C TYR A 109 -4.25 26.44 21.98
N GLY A 110 -4.95 27.32 22.69
CA GLY A 110 -4.43 28.55 23.27
C GLY A 110 -4.32 28.47 24.80
N LYS A 111 -4.24 29.64 25.43
CA LYS A 111 -4.08 29.76 26.89
C LYS A 111 -5.26 29.13 27.63
N GLY A 112 -5.00 28.36 28.68
CA GLY A 112 -6.06 27.74 29.49
C GLY A 112 -6.82 26.61 28.76
N GLY A 113 -6.28 26.11 27.65
CA GLY A 113 -6.82 24.95 26.93
C GLY A 113 -7.98 25.25 25.99
N VAL A 114 -8.37 26.53 25.81
CA VAL A 114 -9.37 26.90 24.79
C VAL A 114 -8.84 26.58 23.40
N SER A 115 -9.71 26.05 22.54
CA SER A 115 -9.30 25.53 21.25
C SER A 115 -10.17 26.03 20.10
N SER A 116 -9.59 26.11 18.92
CA SER A 116 -10.30 26.28 17.65
C SER A 116 -9.94 25.13 16.70
N THR A 117 -10.81 24.85 15.73
CA THR A 117 -10.65 23.72 14.81
C THR A 117 -10.92 24.13 13.37
N ASN A 118 -10.28 23.44 12.42
CA ASN A 118 -10.59 23.51 11.00
C ASN A 118 -10.26 22.17 10.33
N SER A 119 -10.92 21.86 9.21
CA SER A 119 -10.68 20.65 8.43
C SER A 119 -10.55 20.97 6.94
N SER A 120 -9.80 20.13 6.22
CA SER A 120 -9.67 20.21 4.76
C SER A 120 -9.56 18.80 4.17
N GLU A 121 -10.23 18.56 3.05
CA GLU A 121 -10.11 17.33 2.28
C GLU A 121 -8.93 17.43 1.31
N ILE A 122 -8.18 16.34 1.16
CA ILE A 122 -7.15 16.17 0.13
C ILE A 122 -7.24 14.78 -0.49
N SER A 123 -6.75 14.65 -1.72
CA SER A 123 -6.41 13.37 -2.34
C SER A 123 -4.90 13.19 -2.29
N VAL A 124 -4.44 11.98 -1.95
CA VAL A 124 -3.01 11.64 -1.91
C VAL A 124 -2.79 10.32 -2.63
N PHE A 125 -1.91 10.33 -3.63
CA PHE A 125 -1.37 9.16 -4.29
C PHE A 125 -0.11 8.68 -3.56
N ARG A 126 -0.09 7.40 -3.21
CA ARG A 126 1.10 6.70 -2.74
C ARG A 126 1.36 5.47 -3.61
N ALA A 127 2.52 5.43 -4.25
CA ALA A 127 2.96 4.29 -5.03
C ALA A 127 3.19 3.07 -4.12
N PHE A 128 2.95 1.88 -4.65
CA PHE A 128 3.33 0.66 -3.97
C PHE A 128 4.85 0.56 -3.92
N GLU A 129 5.40 0.30 -2.74
CA GLU A 129 6.81 0.02 -2.56
C GLU A 129 6.98 -1.50 -2.35
N PRO A 130 7.58 -2.22 -3.31
CA PRO A 130 7.74 -3.66 -3.19
C PRO A 130 8.71 -4.00 -2.06
N ASN A 131 8.54 -5.19 -1.47
CA ASN A 131 9.53 -5.75 -0.57
C ASN A 131 10.91 -5.79 -1.28
N PRO A 132 11.97 -5.18 -0.72
CA PRO A 132 13.30 -5.22 -1.32
C PRO A 132 13.80 -6.66 -1.58
N GLU A 133 13.42 -7.62 -0.73
CA GLU A 133 13.75 -9.03 -0.92
C GLU A 133 13.07 -9.63 -2.15
N LEU A 134 11.85 -9.20 -2.49
CA LEU A 134 11.18 -9.61 -3.75
C LEU A 134 11.97 -9.09 -4.94
N VAL A 135 12.38 -7.82 -4.91
CA VAL A 135 13.15 -7.19 -5.99
C VAL A 135 14.49 -7.89 -6.17
N THR A 136 15.25 -8.10 -5.08
CA THR A 136 16.54 -8.82 -5.11
C THR A 136 16.36 -10.24 -5.61
N MET A 137 15.35 -10.96 -5.10
CA MET A 137 15.06 -12.32 -5.55
C MET A 137 14.79 -12.36 -7.06
N LEU A 138 13.90 -11.51 -7.55
CA LEU A 138 13.40 -11.53 -8.92
C LEU A 138 14.47 -11.10 -9.94
N THR A 139 15.31 -10.13 -9.59
CA THR A 139 16.20 -9.42 -10.55
C THR A 139 17.69 -9.55 -10.23
N ASN A 140 18.06 -10.17 -9.10
CA ASN A 140 19.42 -10.12 -8.55
C ASN A 140 19.98 -8.69 -8.41
N ASN A 141 19.10 -7.68 -8.19
CA ASN A 141 19.41 -6.25 -8.19
C ASN A 141 20.07 -5.74 -9.49
N SER A 142 20.01 -6.52 -10.57
CA SER A 142 20.55 -6.16 -11.87
C SER A 142 19.68 -6.81 -12.94
N SER A 143 20.03 -8.02 -13.37
CA SER A 143 19.22 -8.84 -14.27
C SER A 143 19.27 -10.30 -13.81
N LYS A 144 18.16 -11.01 -13.97
CA LYS A 144 18.07 -12.42 -13.63
C LYS A 144 17.11 -13.15 -14.56
N LYS A 145 17.49 -14.37 -14.92
CA LYS A 145 16.74 -15.23 -15.82
C LYS A 145 16.00 -16.32 -15.05
N TRP A 146 14.84 -16.66 -15.59
CA TRP A 146 13.96 -17.68 -15.08
C TRP A 146 13.39 -18.47 -16.25
N ARG A 147 12.92 -19.68 -15.97
CA ARG A 147 12.13 -20.50 -16.90
C ARG A 147 11.08 -21.28 -16.13
N VAL A 148 10.11 -21.86 -16.82
CA VAL A 148 9.17 -22.79 -16.19
C VAL A 148 9.92 -23.96 -15.56
N ASP A 149 9.57 -24.27 -14.30
CA ASP A 149 10.15 -25.36 -13.53
C ASP A 149 9.53 -26.71 -13.95
N LYS A 150 9.87 -27.17 -15.15
CA LYS A 150 9.24 -28.32 -15.82
C LYS A 150 9.33 -29.63 -15.03
N ASP A 151 10.30 -29.76 -14.14
CA ASP A 151 10.53 -30.97 -13.34
C ASP A 151 9.69 -30.98 -12.05
N ALA A 152 9.19 -29.82 -11.61
CA ALA A 152 8.32 -29.74 -10.43
C ALA A 152 6.90 -30.25 -10.73
N PRO A 153 6.34 -31.12 -9.88
CA PRO A 153 4.92 -31.47 -9.96
C PRO A 153 4.03 -30.24 -9.77
N GLY A 154 3.00 -30.10 -10.60
CA GLY A 154 2.07 -28.97 -10.58
C GLY A 154 2.75 -27.64 -10.92
N HIS A 155 3.82 -27.65 -11.73
CA HIS A 155 4.45 -26.43 -12.23
C HIS A 155 3.55 -25.64 -13.17
N LEU A 156 2.54 -26.28 -13.75
CA LEU A 156 1.37 -25.66 -14.36
C LEU A 156 0.13 -26.27 -13.72
N GLY A 157 -0.96 -25.51 -13.64
CA GLY A 157 -2.20 -26.03 -13.10
C GLY A 157 -3.36 -25.06 -13.17
N VAL A 158 -4.54 -25.57 -12.85
CA VAL A 158 -5.76 -24.76 -12.69
C VAL A 158 -6.59 -25.26 -11.51
N SER A 159 -7.29 -24.33 -10.85
CA SER A 159 -8.24 -24.59 -9.77
C SER A 159 -9.34 -23.53 -9.75
N ASP A 160 -10.24 -23.65 -8.78
CA ASP A 160 -11.17 -22.59 -8.43
C ASP A 160 -10.45 -21.27 -8.06
N ALA A 161 -11.10 -20.14 -8.34
CA ALA A 161 -10.58 -18.79 -8.10
C ALA A 161 -10.38 -18.42 -6.62
N SER A 162 -10.88 -19.21 -5.67
CA SER A 162 -10.62 -19.05 -4.23
C SER A 162 -9.54 -19.99 -3.70
N THR A 163 -9.10 -20.95 -4.53
CA THR A 163 -8.04 -21.89 -4.17
C THR A 163 -6.68 -21.30 -4.54
N PHE A 164 -5.64 -21.71 -3.80
CA PHE A 164 -4.25 -21.23 -3.92
C PHE A 164 -3.27 -22.34 -4.34
N THR A 165 -3.79 -23.47 -4.79
CA THR A 165 -3.02 -24.60 -5.34
C THR A 165 -3.78 -25.22 -6.50
N PRO A 166 -3.09 -25.84 -7.48
CA PRO A 166 -3.73 -26.64 -8.51
C PRO A 166 -4.66 -27.72 -7.94
N ALA A 167 -5.89 -27.83 -8.46
CA ALA A 167 -6.89 -28.78 -7.93
C ALA A 167 -7.74 -29.46 -9.01
N TRP A 168 -8.01 -28.78 -10.13
CA TRP A 168 -8.71 -29.38 -11.27
C TRP A 168 -7.75 -30.03 -12.26
N TRP A 169 -6.56 -29.45 -12.39
CA TRP A 169 -5.45 -30.01 -13.13
C TRP A 169 -4.13 -29.52 -12.53
N ALA A 170 -3.16 -30.43 -12.44
CA ALA A 170 -1.80 -30.16 -12.02
C ALA A 170 -0.87 -30.94 -12.95
N ALA A 171 -0.04 -30.23 -13.72
CA ALA A 171 0.85 -30.85 -14.69
C ALA A 171 1.84 -31.79 -14.00
N GLY A 172 1.95 -33.03 -14.48
CA GLY A 172 3.06 -33.90 -14.15
C GLY A 172 4.39 -33.32 -14.67
N PRO A 173 5.54 -33.75 -14.11
CA PRO A 173 6.84 -33.35 -14.64
C PRO A 173 6.93 -33.59 -16.15
N ASN A 174 7.37 -32.56 -16.88
CA ASN A 174 7.52 -32.58 -18.33
C ASN A 174 6.23 -32.84 -19.15
N GLU A 175 5.03 -32.70 -18.58
CA GLU A 175 3.76 -33.01 -19.28
C GLU A 175 3.53 -32.18 -20.57
N LYS A 176 4.09 -30.97 -20.66
CA LYS A 176 3.96 -30.07 -21.82
C LYS A 176 5.21 -30.06 -22.70
N ASP A 177 6.02 -31.12 -22.66
CA ASP A 177 7.22 -31.23 -23.48
C ASP A 177 6.88 -31.18 -24.98
N GLY A 178 7.71 -30.48 -25.76
CA GLY A 178 7.49 -30.25 -27.19
C GLY A 178 6.44 -29.20 -27.55
N LEU A 179 5.88 -28.45 -26.57
CA LEU A 179 4.92 -27.37 -26.83
C LEU A 179 5.54 -25.95 -26.81
N GLY A 180 6.85 -25.82 -26.64
CA GLY A 180 7.61 -24.55 -26.66
C GLY A 180 7.79 -23.86 -25.29
N ILE A 181 6.98 -24.23 -24.30
CA ILE A 181 6.97 -23.52 -23.01
C ILE A 181 8.19 -23.78 -22.10
N TYR A 182 8.95 -24.85 -22.33
CA TYR A 182 10.02 -25.29 -21.41
C TYR A 182 11.41 -24.78 -21.77
N ASP A 183 11.62 -24.29 -22.99
CA ASP A 183 12.83 -23.60 -23.44
C ASP A 183 12.69 -22.07 -23.45
N ASP A 184 11.50 -21.56 -23.10
CA ASP A 184 11.26 -20.14 -22.84
C ASP A 184 12.15 -19.60 -21.72
N VAL A 185 12.62 -18.36 -21.88
CA VAL A 185 13.39 -17.63 -20.87
C VAL A 185 12.75 -16.29 -20.55
N TYR A 186 12.44 -16.09 -19.27
CA TYR A 186 11.96 -14.85 -18.69
C TYR A 186 13.14 -14.10 -18.06
N THR A 187 13.48 -12.92 -18.59
CA THR A 187 14.53 -12.06 -18.04
C THR A 187 13.91 -10.86 -17.36
N PHE A 188 14.19 -10.70 -16.06
CA PHE A 188 13.77 -9.54 -15.28
C PHE A 188 14.97 -8.65 -14.99
N THR A 189 14.89 -7.40 -15.44
CA THR A 189 15.93 -6.40 -15.23
C THR A 189 15.41 -5.29 -14.31
N ALA A 190 16.12 -5.05 -13.21
CA ALA A 190 15.74 -4.10 -12.18
C ALA A 190 15.71 -2.66 -12.70
N GLN A 191 16.70 -2.27 -13.51
CA GLN A 191 16.75 -0.94 -14.08
C GLN A 191 15.60 -0.75 -15.08
N GLY A 192 14.69 0.15 -14.76
CA GLY A 192 13.52 0.46 -15.59
C GLY A 192 12.43 -0.62 -15.58
N ASN A 193 12.53 -1.62 -14.69
CA ASN A 193 11.63 -2.78 -14.62
C ASN A 193 11.35 -3.39 -16.00
N VAL A 194 12.42 -3.77 -16.70
CA VAL A 194 12.32 -4.35 -18.05
C VAL A 194 12.08 -5.86 -17.95
N PHE A 195 11.12 -6.36 -18.70
CA PHE A 195 10.81 -7.77 -18.87
C PHE A 195 11.09 -8.20 -20.30
N GLU A 196 11.92 -9.21 -20.49
CA GLU A 196 12.17 -9.83 -21.80
C GLU A 196 11.70 -11.28 -21.78
N HIS A 197 10.99 -11.68 -22.82
CA HIS A 197 10.55 -13.05 -23.02
C HIS A 197 11.21 -13.58 -24.29
N THR A 198 12.16 -14.51 -24.11
CA THR A 198 12.71 -15.31 -25.21
C THR A 198 11.81 -16.50 -25.38
N THR A 199 11.05 -16.49 -26.48
CA THR A 199 9.98 -17.45 -26.80
C THR A 199 10.44 -18.50 -27.82
N ASN A 200 11.64 -18.35 -28.38
CA ASN A 200 12.15 -19.23 -29.45
C ASN A 200 11.23 -19.33 -30.70
N ASN A 201 10.35 -18.34 -30.90
CA ASN A 201 9.30 -18.32 -31.92
C ASN A 201 8.17 -19.33 -31.69
N ASP A 202 7.93 -19.77 -30.46
CA ASP A 202 6.70 -20.45 -30.08
C ASP A 202 6.15 -19.96 -28.73
N ILE A 203 4.82 -19.97 -28.57
CA ILE A 203 4.15 -19.55 -27.33
C ILE A 203 3.01 -20.51 -27.08
N PHE A 204 3.07 -21.22 -25.96
CA PHE A 204 1.99 -22.10 -25.52
C PHE A 204 0.96 -21.35 -24.68
N GLY A 205 -0.32 -21.55 -24.97
CA GLY A 205 -1.40 -20.93 -24.21
C GLY A 205 -2.78 -21.36 -24.67
N LYS A 206 -3.77 -20.52 -24.37
CA LYS A 206 -5.14 -20.68 -24.86
C LYS A 206 -5.33 -19.88 -26.15
N LYS A 207 -5.84 -20.54 -27.17
CA LYS A 207 -5.97 -20.02 -28.53
C LYS A 207 -6.77 -18.71 -28.60
N GLU A 208 -7.81 -18.62 -27.78
CA GLU A 208 -8.70 -17.46 -27.67
C GLU A 208 -8.01 -16.21 -27.12
N TYR A 209 -6.94 -16.35 -26.35
CA TYR A 209 -6.15 -15.22 -25.85
C TYR A 209 -4.96 -14.93 -26.76
N LEU A 210 -4.38 -15.95 -27.41
CA LEU A 210 -3.28 -15.78 -28.36
C LEU A 210 -3.61 -14.85 -29.56
N THR A 211 -4.87 -14.43 -29.71
CA THR A 211 -5.26 -13.32 -30.58
C THR A 211 -4.50 -12.02 -30.33
N ASP A 212 -3.97 -11.81 -29.12
CA ASP A 212 -3.11 -10.66 -28.79
C ASP A 212 -1.77 -10.68 -29.55
N PHE A 213 -1.32 -11.89 -29.93
CA PHE A 213 -0.15 -12.09 -30.77
C PHE A 213 -0.55 -12.20 -32.25
N ASP A 214 -1.65 -12.90 -32.54
CA ASP A 214 -2.16 -13.11 -33.87
C ASP A 214 -3.68 -12.91 -33.95
N PRO A 215 -4.16 -11.71 -34.30
CA PRO A 215 -5.60 -11.41 -34.40
C PRO A 215 -6.38 -12.25 -35.42
N SER A 216 -5.69 -13.03 -36.26
CA SER A 216 -6.35 -13.95 -37.21
C SER A 216 -6.75 -15.29 -36.61
N LEU A 217 -6.28 -15.61 -35.39
CA LEU A 217 -6.67 -16.83 -34.70
C LEU A 217 -8.16 -16.82 -34.34
N SER A 218 -8.75 -18.01 -34.33
CA SER A 218 -10.13 -18.24 -33.90
C SER A 218 -10.27 -19.63 -33.27
N GLY A 219 -11.29 -19.77 -32.41
CA GLY A 219 -11.53 -20.97 -31.62
C GLY A 219 -10.94 -20.89 -30.21
N THR A 220 -11.13 -21.95 -29.44
CA THR A 220 -10.72 -22.04 -28.03
C THR A 220 -9.83 -23.25 -27.77
N GLY A 221 -9.16 -23.28 -26.62
CA GLY A 221 -8.41 -24.43 -26.12
C GLY A 221 -6.90 -24.29 -26.22
N ASP A 222 -6.19 -25.33 -25.76
CA ASP A 222 -4.72 -25.35 -25.75
C ASP A 222 -4.15 -25.24 -27.17
N PHE A 223 -3.20 -24.34 -27.38
CA PHE A 223 -2.58 -24.08 -28.67
C PHE A 223 -1.15 -23.57 -28.49
N THR A 224 -0.24 -23.98 -29.37
CA THR A 224 1.10 -23.40 -29.51
C THR A 224 1.12 -22.52 -30.76
N LEU A 225 1.20 -21.20 -30.57
CA LEU A 225 1.46 -20.27 -31.67
C LEU A 225 2.93 -20.40 -32.07
N THR A 226 3.24 -20.46 -33.37
CA THR A 226 4.61 -20.61 -33.85
C THR A 226 4.98 -19.57 -34.92
N GLY A 227 6.28 -19.42 -35.15
CA GLY A 227 6.85 -18.57 -36.19
C GLY A 227 6.88 -17.08 -35.81
N PRO A 228 6.96 -16.16 -36.79
CA PRO A 228 7.24 -14.74 -36.54
C PRO A 228 6.23 -14.03 -35.62
N LYS A 229 5.00 -14.54 -35.49
CA LYS A 229 3.98 -13.96 -34.60
C LYS A 229 4.21 -14.31 -33.13
N ALA A 230 5.01 -15.33 -32.86
CA ALA A 230 5.48 -15.75 -31.55
C ALA A 230 6.93 -15.31 -31.29
N ALA A 231 7.47 -14.31 -32.01
CA ALA A 231 8.84 -13.84 -31.81
C ALA A 231 9.10 -13.29 -30.41
N ASN A 232 10.37 -13.33 -29.99
CA ASN A 232 10.84 -12.73 -28.74
C ASN A 232 10.38 -11.28 -28.61
N TYR A 233 10.10 -10.84 -27.37
CA TYR A 233 9.66 -9.47 -27.13
C TYR A 233 10.15 -8.93 -25.80
N THR A 234 10.18 -7.61 -25.72
CA THR A 234 10.51 -6.84 -24.51
C THR A 234 9.32 -5.96 -24.14
N THR A 235 9.02 -5.90 -22.84
CA THR A 235 8.03 -4.99 -22.26
C THR A 235 8.50 -4.58 -20.87
N THR A 236 7.59 -4.04 -20.05
CA THR A 236 7.88 -3.65 -18.67
C THR A 236 7.06 -4.47 -17.70
N PHE A 237 7.51 -4.48 -16.45
CA PHE A 237 6.74 -4.96 -15.32
C PHE A 237 6.68 -3.92 -14.20
N SER A 238 5.79 -4.13 -13.25
CA SER A 238 5.67 -3.34 -12.03
C SER A 238 5.25 -4.25 -10.88
N TYR A 239 5.21 -3.68 -9.68
CA TYR A 239 4.80 -4.38 -8.47
C TYR A 239 3.51 -3.77 -7.92
N ASP A 240 2.70 -4.61 -7.31
CA ASP A 240 1.49 -4.21 -6.59
C ASP A 240 1.28 -5.14 -5.40
N GLY A 241 0.37 -4.77 -4.50
CA GLY A 241 -0.01 -5.64 -3.40
C GLY A 241 -0.38 -4.93 -2.11
N SER A 242 -0.20 -5.65 -1.02
CA SER A 242 -0.56 -5.25 0.33
C SER A 242 0.52 -5.68 1.32
N ALA A 243 0.26 -5.54 2.62
CA ALA A 243 1.18 -6.03 3.65
C ALA A 243 1.36 -7.56 3.63
N THR A 244 0.44 -8.30 3.02
CA THR A 244 0.41 -9.78 3.03
C THR A 244 0.41 -10.40 1.64
N GLU A 245 0.35 -9.59 0.59
CA GLU A 245 0.25 -10.07 -0.79
C GLU A 245 1.22 -9.30 -1.67
N GLU A 246 1.92 -10.02 -2.52
CA GLU A 246 2.87 -9.48 -3.49
C GLU A 246 2.39 -9.86 -4.90
N PHE A 247 2.38 -8.89 -5.82
CA PHE A 247 2.02 -9.10 -7.21
C PHE A 247 3.11 -8.56 -8.14
N ILE A 248 3.29 -9.27 -9.26
CA ILE A 248 4.01 -8.81 -10.44
C ILE A 248 2.96 -8.49 -11.51
N ILE A 249 3.01 -7.28 -12.05
CA ILE A 249 2.13 -6.83 -13.13
C ILE A 249 2.97 -6.62 -14.38
N PHE A 250 2.54 -7.17 -15.50
CA PHE A 250 3.19 -6.99 -16.78
C PHE A 250 2.43 -5.99 -17.65
N SER A 251 3.18 -5.25 -18.46
CA SER A 251 2.62 -4.42 -19.53
C SER A 251 2.49 -5.22 -20.83
N GLY A 252 1.60 -4.77 -21.72
CA GLY A 252 1.47 -5.31 -23.06
C GLY A 252 1.21 -6.81 -23.06
N LYS A 253 2.17 -7.60 -23.55
CA LYS A 253 2.07 -9.06 -23.71
C LYS A 253 2.83 -9.86 -22.64
N GLY A 254 3.42 -9.20 -21.64
CA GLY A 254 4.23 -9.89 -20.63
C GLY A 254 3.38 -10.86 -19.82
N HIS A 255 3.92 -12.06 -19.58
CA HIS A 255 3.24 -13.14 -18.86
C HIS A 255 4.28 -14.16 -18.40
N LEU A 256 3.84 -15.13 -17.60
CA LEU A 256 4.64 -16.27 -17.15
C LEU A 256 3.85 -17.56 -17.36
N GLY A 257 4.52 -18.62 -17.82
CA GLY A 257 3.90 -19.90 -18.10
C GLY A 257 2.94 -19.84 -19.30
N MET A 258 1.83 -20.57 -19.22
CA MET A 258 0.84 -20.61 -20.29
C MET A 258 0.26 -19.21 -20.56
N TYR A 259 0.16 -18.81 -21.83
CA TYR A 259 -0.50 -17.55 -22.18
C TYR A 259 -2.02 -17.66 -21.99
N LEU A 260 -2.52 -16.88 -21.05
CA LEU A 260 -3.92 -16.87 -20.63
C LEU A 260 -4.57 -15.48 -20.83
N GLY A 261 -3.88 -14.53 -21.46
CA GLY A 261 -4.32 -13.12 -21.50
C GLY A 261 -4.31 -12.43 -20.12
N ALA A 262 -3.70 -13.05 -19.12
CA ALA A 262 -3.55 -12.50 -17.78
C ALA A 262 -2.15 -11.88 -17.61
N HIS A 263 -2.11 -10.67 -17.04
CA HIS A 263 -0.87 -9.91 -16.84
C HIS A 263 -0.59 -9.57 -15.37
N LYS A 264 -1.46 -9.96 -14.44
CA LYS A 264 -1.26 -9.77 -13.00
C LYS A 264 -1.09 -11.13 -12.33
N PHE A 265 0.06 -11.35 -11.72
CA PHE A 265 0.44 -12.59 -11.07
C PHE A 265 0.71 -12.33 -9.59
N GLN A 266 -0.04 -13.01 -8.72
CA GLN A 266 0.22 -13.08 -7.29
C GLN A 266 1.41 -14.01 -7.06
N VAL A 267 2.39 -13.57 -6.28
CA VAL A 267 3.46 -14.42 -5.76
C VAL A 267 2.90 -15.21 -4.58
N LEU A 268 2.98 -16.53 -4.65
CA LEU A 268 2.50 -17.42 -3.57
C LEU A 268 3.65 -17.85 -2.66
N GLU A 269 4.71 -18.37 -3.27
CA GLU A 269 5.95 -18.75 -2.57
C GLU A 269 7.14 -18.31 -3.40
N ARG A 270 8.21 -17.87 -2.74
CA ARG A 270 9.45 -17.49 -3.41
C ARG A 270 10.69 -17.80 -2.57
N SER A 271 11.77 -18.13 -3.27
CA SER A 271 13.12 -18.29 -2.73
C SER A 271 14.11 -17.69 -3.73
N ALA A 272 15.40 -17.72 -3.42
CA ALA A 272 16.43 -17.26 -4.35
C ALA A 272 16.44 -18.01 -5.70
N THR A 273 15.87 -19.21 -5.78
CA THR A 273 15.94 -20.03 -7.01
C THR A 273 14.59 -20.52 -7.54
N HIS A 274 13.51 -20.41 -6.77
CA HIS A 274 12.18 -20.89 -7.18
C HIS A 274 11.11 -19.86 -6.83
N MET A 275 10.09 -19.75 -7.68
CA MET A 275 8.91 -18.92 -7.41
C MET A 275 7.65 -19.64 -7.92
N SER A 276 6.60 -19.69 -7.10
CA SER A 276 5.27 -20.11 -7.50
C SER A 276 4.35 -18.90 -7.58
N LEU A 277 3.63 -18.80 -8.70
CA LEU A 277 2.74 -17.68 -8.97
C LEU A 277 1.37 -18.17 -9.38
N ARG A 278 0.43 -17.23 -9.28
CA ARG A 278 -0.98 -17.44 -9.56
C ARG A 278 -1.56 -16.25 -10.29
N CYS A 279 -2.31 -16.49 -11.36
CA CYS A 279 -3.13 -15.46 -11.99
C CYS A 279 -4.60 -15.90 -12.03
N LEU A 280 -5.51 -14.91 -12.12
CA LEU A 280 -6.93 -15.18 -12.30
C LEU A 280 -7.26 -15.08 -13.79
N GLN A 281 -7.89 -16.12 -14.30
CA GLN A 281 -8.49 -16.15 -15.63
C GLN A 281 -9.56 -17.23 -15.67
N ASP A 282 -10.67 -16.98 -16.36
CA ASP A 282 -11.74 -17.97 -16.54
C ASP A 282 -11.17 -19.34 -16.94
N PRO A 283 -11.60 -20.46 -16.31
CA PRO A 283 -12.67 -20.58 -15.32
C PRO A 283 -12.27 -20.39 -13.84
N GLY A 284 -11.04 -19.95 -13.52
CA GLY A 284 -10.61 -19.85 -12.13
C GLY A 284 -9.23 -19.23 -11.90
N ALA A 285 -8.39 -19.95 -11.18
CA ALA A 285 -7.01 -19.56 -10.91
C ALA A 285 -6.03 -20.50 -11.61
N TRP A 286 -5.03 -19.92 -12.25
CA TRP A 286 -3.99 -20.63 -12.98
C TRP A 286 -2.65 -20.44 -12.30
N TYR A 287 -1.80 -21.47 -12.35
CA TYR A 287 -0.57 -21.52 -11.59
C TYR A 287 0.63 -21.74 -12.51
N VAL A 288 1.74 -21.12 -12.15
CA VAL A 288 3.05 -21.38 -12.76
C VAL A 288 4.11 -21.48 -11.67
N LYS A 289 5.00 -22.46 -11.77
CA LYS A 289 6.26 -22.50 -11.02
C LYS A 289 7.40 -22.19 -11.97
N ILE A 290 8.30 -21.31 -11.56
CA ILE A 290 9.50 -20.96 -12.31
C ILE A 290 10.74 -21.18 -11.45
N VAL A 291 11.84 -21.51 -12.14
CA VAL A 291 13.16 -21.74 -11.55
C VAL A 291 14.17 -20.79 -12.17
N ALA A 292 15.09 -20.28 -11.36
CA ALA A 292 16.17 -19.42 -11.82
C ALA A 292 17.16 -20.21 -12.67
N ILE A 293 17.73 -19.54 -13.68
CA ILE A 293 18.78 -20.10 -14.54
C ILE A 293 19.94 -19.10 -14.68
N ASP A 294 21.11 -19.62 -15.04
CA ASP A 294 22.33 -18.84 -15.25
C ASP A 294 22.30 -18.00 -16.54
#